data_AF-A0A0C9URI7-F1
#
_entry.id   AF-A0A0C9URI7-F1
#
_cell.length_a   1.000
_cell.length_b   1.000
_cell.length_c   1.000
_cell.angle_alpha   90.00
_cell.angle_beta   90.00
_cell.angle_gamma   90.00
#
_symmetry.space_group_name_H-M   'P 1'
#
loop_
_entity.id
_entity.type
_entity.pdbx_description
1 polymer ?
#
loop_
_entity_poly.entity_id
_entity_poly.type
_entity_poly.pdbx_seq_one_letter_code
_entity_poly.pdbx_strand_id
1 'polypeptide(L)'
;KLPAEVLEFIVNNICEVNDLLSLALTSRTLYALIIPWHIDYRWISCRPGRTNLWRTLTTKSYLAARVRKLEVFHRYNTMDLEVIPSSL
;
A
#
# COMPACT_ATOMS: atom_id res chain seq x y z
N LYS A 1 -0.46 -25.31 7.00
CA LYS A 1 -0.86 -23.95 6.52
C LYS A 1 -0.77 -23.02 7.71
N LEU A 2 -0.10 -21.87 7.58
CA LEU A 2 -0.15 -20.85 8.63
C LEU A 2 -1.54 -20.18 8.65
N PRO A 3 -2.01 -19.72 9.82
CA PRO A 3 -3.21 -18.89 9.91
C PRO A 3 -3.06 -17.60 9.11
N ALA A 4 -4.18 -17.04 8.63
CA ALA A 4 -4.17 -15.83 7.81
C ALA A 4 -3.60 -14.63 8.57
N GLU A 5 -3.84 -14.55 9.87
CA GLU A 5 -3.36 -13.49 10.77
C GLU A 5 -1.83 -13.52 10.89
N VAL A 6 -1.24 -14.72 10.92
CA VAL A 6 0.21 -14.90 10.96
C VAL A 6 0.83 -14.50 9.63
N LEU A 7 0.20 -14.88 8.51
CA LEU A 7 0.66 -14.48 7.18
C LEU A 7 0.57 -12.97 7.00
N GLU A 8 -0.53 -12.35 7.40
CA GLU A 8 -0.72 -10.89 7.39
C GLU A 8 0.36 -10.19 8.21
N PHE A 9 0.66 -10.69 9.41
CA PHE A 9 1.72 -10.15 10.25
C PHE A 9 3.09 -10.22 9.57
N ILE A 10 3.45 -11.36 8.96
CA ILE A 10 4.72 -11.52 8.24
C ILE A 10 4.78 -10.54 7.07
N VAL A 11 3.75 -10.53 6.21
CA VAL A 11 3.68 -9.67 5.02
C VAL A 11 3.76 -8.20 5.42
N ASN A 12 3.11 -7.81 6.53
CA ASN A 12 3.14 -6.42 6.97
C ASN A 12 4.56 -5.94 7.30
N ASN A 13 5.44 -6.81 7.79
CA ASN A 13 6.82 -6.49 8.15
C ASN A 13 7.79 -6.42 6.95
N ILE A 14 7.35 -6.77 5.74
CA ILE A 14 8.17 -6.62 4.52
C ILE A 14 7.99 -5.20 3.98
N CYS A 15 9.08 -4.43 3.96
CA CYS A 15 9.07 -3.04 3.53
C CYS A 15 9.16 -2.87 2.01
N GLU A 16 10.05 -3.62 1.37
CA GLU A 16 10.35 -3.49 -0.05
C GLU A 16 9.24 -4.10 -0.93
N VAL A 17 8.81 -3.34 -1.94
CA VAL A 17 7.75 -3.77 -2.86
C VAL A 17 8.20 -4.96 -3.72
N ASN A 18 9.48 -5.00 -4.09
CA ASN A 18 10.04 -6.09 -4.88
C ASN A 18 10.00 -7.43 -4.13
N ASP A 19 10.25 -7.41 -2.83
CA ASP A 19 10.19 -8.61 -1.98
C ASP A 19 8.74 -9.08 -1.82
N LEU A 20 7.81 -8.14 -1.62
CA LEU A 20 6.37 -8.43 -1.59
C LEU A 20 5.87 -9.02 -2.90
N LEU A 21 6.31 -8.48 -4.04
CA LEU A 21 5.95 -9.00 -5.35
C LEU A 21 6.50 -10.42 -5.53
N SER A 22 7.77 -10.64 -5.19
CA SER A 22 8.41 -11.95 -5.25
C SER A 22 7.65 -12.96 -4.38
N LEU A 23 7.24 -12.57 -3.17
CA LEU A 23 6.44 -13.40 -2.28
C LEU A 23 5.04 -13.68 -2.84
N ALA A 24 4.36 -12.68 -3.40
CA ALA A 24 3.04 -12.83 -4.01
C ALA A 24 3.04 -13.84 -5.17
N LEU A 25 4.12 -13.88 -5.96
CA LEU A 25 4.25 -14.77 -7.10
C LEU A 25 4.48 -16.25 -6.71
N THR A 26 4.82 -16.54 -5.45
CA THR A 26 5.06 -17.92 -4.99
C THR A 26 3.76 -18.70 -4.72
N SER A 27 2.63 -18.02 -4.48
CA SER A 27 1.37 -18.67 -4.07
C SER A 27 0.15 -17.83 -4.37
N ARG A 28 -0.94 -18.46 -4.83
CA ARG A 28 -2.24 -17.80 -5.03
C ARG A 28 -2.81 -17.18 -3.76
N THR A 29 -2.57 -17.81 -2.60
CA THR A 29 -3.03 -17.29 -1.31
C THR A 29 -2.30 -16.00 -0.95
N LEU A 30 -0.97 -15.99 -1.14
CA LEU A 30 -0.14 -14.81 -0.89
C LEU A 30 -0.42 -13.70 -1.89
N TYR A 31 -0.63 -14.06 -3.16
CA TYR A 31 -1.09 -13.12 -4.18
C TYR A 31 -2.35 -12.38 -3.77
N ALA A 32 -3.39 -13.09 -3.33
CA ALA A 32 -4.66 -12.49 -2.92
C ALA A 32 -4.54 -11.63 -1.64
N LEU A 33 -3.56 -11.93 -0.79
CA LEU A 33 -3.28 -11.16 0.42
C LEU A 33 -2.51 -9.87 0.10
N ILE A 34 -1.46 -9.97 -0.72
CA ILE A 34 -0.49 -8.89 -1.00
C ILE A 34 -1.00 -7.92 -2.05
N ILE A 35 -1.65 -8.41 -3.11
CA ILE A 35 -2.06 -7.63 -4.28
C ILE A 35 -3.58 -7.49 -4.31
N PRO A 36 -4.13 -6.26 -4.37
CA PRO A 36 -3.41 -4.96 -4.41
C PRO A 36 -3.00 -4.44 -3.03
N TRP A 37 -3.50 -5.04 -1.94
CA TRP A 37 -3.68 -4.36 -0.65
C TRP A 37 -2.42 -3.93 0.11
N HIS A 38 -1.29 -4.62 -0.07
CA HIS A 38 -0.02 -4.21 0.51
C HIS A 38 0.78 -3.36 -0.48
N ILE A 39 0.84 -3.77 -1.75
CA ILE A 39 1.64 -3.07 -2.77
C ILE A 39 1.14 -1.63 -2.95
N ASP A 40 -0.16 -1.46 -3.17
CA ASP A 40 -0.77 -0.15 -3.45
C ASP A 40 -0.62 0.83 -2.30
N TYR A 41 -0.54 0.31 -1.08
CA TYR A 41 -0.44 1.12 0.13
C TYR A 41 0.99 1.28 0.61
N ARG A 42 2.01 0.59 0.07
CA ARG A 42 3.40 0.77 0.53
C ARG A 42 3.94 2.18 0.22
N TRP A 43 3.63 2.68 -0.96
CA TRP A 43 4.05 4.01 -1.40
C TRP A 43 2.86 4.76 -1.97
N ILE A 44 2.56 5.90 -1.35
CA ILE A 44 1.51 6.81 -1.80
C ILE A 44 2.18 8.15 -2.08
N SER A 45 1.94 8.67 -3.28
CA SER A 45 2.39 10.00 -3.70
C SER A 45 1.19 10.76 -4.23
N CYS A 46 0.80 11.85 -3.59
CA CYS A 46 -0.42 12.55 -3.98
C CYS A 46 -0.43 14.03 -3.63
N ARG A 47 -1.39 14.75 -4.21
CA ARG A 47 -1.67 16.13 -3.85
C ARG A 47 -2.40 16.18 -2.50
N PRO A 48 -2.12 17.19 -1.65
CA PRO A 48 -2.80 17.33 -0.36
C PRO A 48 -4.34 17.47 -0.49
N GLY A 49 -4.83 17.96 -1.63
CA GLY A 49 -6.27 18.11 -1.90
C GLY A 49 -7.06 16.81 -2.15
N ARG A 50 -6.42 15.63 -2.16
CA ARG A 50 -7.09 14.32 -2.35
C ARG A 50 -7.87 13.89 -1.10
N THR A 51 -9.01 14.53 -0.86
CA THR A 51 -9.86 14.26 0.32
C THR A 51 -10.30 12.79 0.44
N ASN A 52 -10.54 12.09 -0.68
CA ASN A 52 -10.91 10.67 -0.67
C ASN A 52 -9.80 9.77 -0.10
N LEU A 53 -8.54 10.06 -0.41
CA LEU A 53 -7.41 9.31 0.16
C LEU A 53 -7.37 9.48 1.68
N TRP A 54 -7.40 10.73 2.16
CA TRP A 54 -7.36 11.03 3.59
C TRP A 54 -8.54 10.42 4.33
N ARG A 55 -9.75 10.47 3.74
CA ARG A 55 -10.94 9.81 4.27
C ARG A 55 -10.73 8.29 4.38
N THR A 56 -10.17 7.65 3.36
CA THR A 56 -9.89 6.21 3.39
C THR A 56 -8.86 5.86 4.45
N LEU A 57 -7.76 6.60 4.57
CA LEU A 57 -6.71 6.32 5.56
C LEU A 57 -7.20 6.54 7.00
N THR A 58 -8.05 7.54 7.22
CA THR A 58 -8.65 7.81 8.55
C THR A 58 -9.73 6.80 8.92
N THR A 59 -10.53 6.33 7.96
CA THR A 59 -11.60 5.35 8.22
C THR A 59 -11.10 3.90 8.28
N LYS A 60 -10.06 3.57 7.51
CA LYS A 60 -9.50 2.22 7.40
C LYS A 60 -8.07 2.20 7.93
N SER A 61 -7.93 2.27 9.26
CA SER A 61 -6.64 2.32 9.95
C SER A 61 -5.70 1.16 9.57
N TYR A 62 -6.24 -0.02 9.26
CA TYR A 62 -5.45 -1.17 8.80
C TYR A 62 -4.75 -0.92 7.45
N LEU A 63 -5.32 -0.11 6.56
CA LEU A 63 -4.67 0.29 5.30
C LEU A 63 -3.63 1.38 5.56
N ALA A 64 -3.92 2.33 6.45
CA ALA A 64 -2.96 3.35 6.86
C ALA A 64 -1.71 2.74 7.51
N ALA A 65 -1.88 1.68 8.30
CA ALA A 65 -0.77 0.96 8.92
C ALA A 65 0.17 0.27 7.91
N ARG A 66 -0.27 0.08 6.66
CA ARG A 66 0.54 -0.51 5.59
C ARG A 66 1.41 0.52 4.86
N VAL A 67 1.17 1.81 5.07
CA VAL A 67 1.92 2.91 4.46
C VAL A 67 3.35 2.97 4.98
N ARG A 68 4.31 2.90 4.06
CA ARG A 68 5.75 3.00 4.36
C ARG A 68 6.34 4.31 3.87
N LYS A 69 5.81 4.83 2.76
CA LYS A 69 6.24 6.10 2.17
C LYS A 69 5.02 6.92 1.76
N LEU A 70 4.91 8.13 2.28
CA LEU A 70 3.89 9.11 1.90
C LEU A 70 4.59 10.38 1.40
N GLU A 71 4.41 10.68 0.13
CA GLU A 71 4.92 11.89 -0.51
C GLU A 71 3.75 12.82 -0.80
N VAL A 72 3.81 14.03 -0.23
CA VAL A 72 2.81 15.07 -0.46
C VAL A 72 3.50 16.23 -1.15
N PHE A 73 3.19 16.42 -2.43
CA PHE A 73 3.79 17.49 -3.21
C PHE A 73 2.88 18.71 -3.27
N HIS A 74 3.47 19.88 -2.97
CA HIS A 74 2.84 21.16 -3.19
C HIS A 74 3.07 21.53 -4.66
N ARG A 75 1.98 21.77 -5.41
CA ARG A 75 2.00 22.10 -6.85
C ARG A 75 3.22 22.96 -7.19
N TYR A 76 4.04 22.52 -8.15
CA TYR A 76 4.72 23.31 -9.21
C TYR A 76 5.67 22.46 -10.07
N ASN A 77 5.86 21.16 -9.80
CA ASN A 77 6.73 20.32 -10.61
C ASN A 77 5.92 19.36 -11.50
N THR A 78 6.11 19.45 -12.81
CA THR A 78 5.48 18.56 -13.81
C THR A 78 6.03 17.13 -13.77
N MET A 79 7.08 16.89 -12.98
CA MET A 79 7.67 15.56 -12.75
C MET A 79 7.07 14.82 -11.54
N ASP A 80 6.16 15.44 -10.77
CA ASP A 80 5.54 14.77 -9.63
C ASP A 80 4.55 13.70 -10.13
N LEU A 81 4.91 12.43 -9.97
CA LEU A 81 4.05 11.29 -10.31
C LEU A 81 3.08 11.01 -9.17
N GLU A 82 1.78 11.07 -9.48
CA GLU A 82 0.74 10.65 -8.54
C GLU A 82 0.67 9.12 -8.51
N VAL A 83 0.95 8.55 -7.33
CA VAL A 83 0.88 7.12 -7.02
C VAL A 83 -0.22 6.95 -5.99
N ILE A 84 -1.38 6.48 -6.45
CA ILE A 84 -2.56 6.28 -5.60
C ILE A 84 -3.00 4.81 -5.63
N PRO A 85 -3.46 4.28 -4.48
CA PRO A 85 -4.06 2.96 -4.46
C PRO A 85 -5.20 2.81 -5.47
N SER A 86 -5.25 1.68 -6.17
CA SER A 86 -6.29 1.38 -7.16
C SER A 86 -7.70 1.26 -6.56
N SER A 87 -7.78 1.05 -5.24
CA SER A 87 -9.03 0.92 -4.48
C SER A 87 -9.71 2.24 -4.11
N LEU A 88 -9.13 3.38 -4.46
CA LEU A 88 -9.61 4.73 -4.09
C LEU A 88 -10.57 5.36 -5.10
#